data_AF-A0A0G8F570-F1
#
_entry.id   AF-A0A0G8F570-F1
#
_cell.length_a   1.000
_cell.length_b   1.000
_cell.length_c   1.000
_cell.angle_alpha   90.00
_cell.angle_beta   90.00
_cell.angle_gamma   90.00
#
_symmetry.space_group_name_H-M   'P 1'
#
loop_
_entity.id
_entity.type
_entity.pdbx_description
1 polymer ?
#
loop_
_entity_poly.entity_id
_entity_poly.type
_entity_poly.pdbx_seq_one_letter_code
_entity_poly.pdbx_strand_id
1 'polypeptide(L)'
;MLWIISLGILLETDKKNIERLKKIVDKKTVNDAVIDFLLCASDIGYTNMTNKYYKENPYAKTREIIELAQTDKKEASKRLQTYMEKEWFKGHYDYEWKNAHKEPGYVGYWSFETAALAKILELDDISLKDNNHYPYDLAHYKNEMKFKHINLSDYHFEDETEENEEIIEGIEHNPALENIIPPKWHSLVNELIHDYKNMDDSSFYEKYKKTIGIGQVWFLPQEYEEENEQKNLLGSLIVFALTVRDYILQLNYKEDLEDYIDNLKNFWNGSETKLVQFMLENDQNYYAWVPEGVNIPNMYEVKIESVDVEEVL
;
A
#
# COMPACT_ATOMS: atom_id res chain seq x y z
N MET A 1 -7.45 -12.38 10.05
CA MET A 1 -6.48 -13.26 10.76
C MET A 1 -5.72 -12.45 11.80
N LEU A 2 -5.15 -11.32 11.39
CA LEU A 2 -4.51 -10.34 12.28
C LEU A 2 -5.26 -10.13 13.61
N TRP A 3 -6.51 -9.66 13.56
CA TRP A 3 -7.31 -9.38 14.76
C TRP A 3 -7.47 -10.54 15.73
N ILE A 4 -7.69 -11.78 15.25
CA ILE A 4 -7.91 -12.92 16.17
C ILE A 4 -6.61 -13.36 16.87
N ILE A 5 -5.47 -13.18 16.20
CA ILE A 5 -4.15 -13.41 16.80
C ILE A 5 -3.89 -12.34 17.86
N SER A 6 -4.12 -11.06 17.52
CA SER A 6 -3.98 -9.94 18.44
C SER A 6 -4.88 -10.10 19.67
N LEU A 7 -6.14 -10.47 19.49
CA LEU A 7 -7.05 -10.78 20.60
C LEU A 7 -6.57 -11.94 21.46
N GLY A 8 -6.02 -13.00 20.86
CA GLY A 8 -5.43 -14.11 21.60
C GLY A 8 -4.30 -13.65 22.53
N ILE A 9 -3.46 -12.72 22.05
CA ILE A 9 -2.37 -12.11 22.82
C ILE A 9 -2.91 -11.19 23.92
N LEU A 10 -3.82 -10.27 23.57
CA LEU A 10 -4.40 -9.31 24.53
C LEU A 10 -5.14 -10.00 25.67
N LEU A 11 -5.88 -11.07 25.36
CA LEU A 11 -6.62 -11.89 26.32
C LEU A 11 -5.74 -12.91 27.06
N GLU A 12 -4.47 -13.03 26.68
CA GLU A 12 -3.49 -13.98 27.19
C GLU A 12 -4.03 -15.41 27.19
N THR A 13 -4.53 -15.86 26.03
CA THR A 13 -4.99 -17.23 25.86
C THR A 13 -3.84 -18.24 25.98
N ASP A 14 -4.16 -19.49 26.30
CA ASP A 14 -3.20 -20.60 26.22
C ASP A 14 -2.43 -20.61 24.88
N LYS A 15 -1.11 -20.80 24.94
CA LYS A 15 -0.22 -20.91 23.75
C LYS A 15 -0.75 -21.90 22.70
N LYS A 16 -1.42 -22.98 23.12
CA LYS A 16 -2.07 -23.97 22.23
C LYS A 16 -3.12 -23.35 21.29
N ASN A 17 -3.79 -22.27 21.70
CA ASN A 17 -4.73 -21.56 20.84
C ASN A 17 -4.00 -20.70 19.80
N ILE A 18 -2.89 -20.05 20.17
CA ILE A 18 -2.04 -19.33 19.21
C ILE A 18 -1.41 -20.31 18.20
N GLU A 19 -0.95 -21.48 18.65
CA GLU A 19 -0.47 -22.57 17.77
C GLU A 19 -1.54 -23.05 16.77
N ARG A 20 -2.83 -23.07 17.16
CA ARG A 20 -3.93 -23.39 16.24
C ARG A 20 -4.10 -22.30 15.19
N LEU A 21 -4.01 -21.03 15.56
CA LEU A 21 -4.07 -19.91 14.62
C LEU A 21 -2.89 -19.93 13.64
N LYS A 22 -1.67 -20.20 14.14
CA LYS A 22 -0.46 -20.41 13.33
C LYS A 22 -0.67 -21.45 12.24
N LYS A 23 -1.28 -22.61 12.56
CA LYS A 23 -1.58 -23.64 11.55
C LYS A 23 -2.51 -23.16 10.43
N ILE A 24 -3.39 -22.19 10.71
CA ILE A 24 -4.26 -21.60 9.69
C ILE A 24 -3.48 -20.60 8.83
N VAL A 25 -2.59 -19.81 9.43
CA VAL A 25 -1.64 -18.91 8.72
C VAL A 25 -0.80 -19.71 7.73
N ASP A 26 -0.17 -20.80 8.17
CA ASP A 26 0.62 -21.68 7.30
C ASP A 26 -0.22 -22.24 6.15
N LYS A 27 -1.42 -22.77 6.46
CA LYS A 27 -2.29 -23.41 5.47
C LYS A 27 -2.77 -22.42 4.39
N LYS A 28 -2.95 -21.17 4.76
CA LYS A 28 -3.42 -20.09 3.86
C LYS A 28 -2.26 -19.33 3.21
N THR A 29 -1.01 -19.72 3.48
CA THR A 29 0.20 -19.02 3.00
C THR A 29 0.09 -17.51 3.19
N VAL A 30 -0.40 -17.10 4.36
CA VAL A 30 -0.55 -15.67 4.68
C VAL A 30 0.86 -15.12 4.89
N ASN A 31 1.23 -14.14 4.08
CA ASN A 31 2.53 -13.49 4.10
C ASN A 31 2.32 -12.05 4.57
N ASP A 32 2.46 -11.83 5.88
CA ASP A 32 2.15 -10.56 6.51
C ASP A 32 3.07 -10.31 7.72
N ALA A 33 3.86 -9.24 7.65
CA ALA A 33 4.91 -8.94 8.62
C ALA A 33 4.36 -8.71 10.04
N VAL A 34 3.16 -8.13 10.18
CA VAL A 34 2.56 -7.90 11.50
C VAL A 34 2.12 -9.23 12.11
N ILE A 35 1.48 -10.10 11.33
CA ILE A 35 1.11 -11.45 11.78
C ILE A 35 2.35 -12.24 12.20
N ASP A 36 3.41 -12.22 11.39
CA ASP A 36 4.65 -12.93 11.65
C ASP A 36 5.31 -12.46 12.94
N PHE A 37 5.36 -11.13 13.15
CA PHE A 37 5.87 -10.54 14.38
C PHE A 37 5.08 -11.01 15.61
N LEU A 38 3.75 -10.93 15.57
CA LEU A 38 2.88 -11.35 16.68
C LEU A 38 3.04 -12.84 17.03
N LEU A 39 3.16 -13.71 16.02
CA LEU A 39 3.37 -15.14 16.21
C LEU A 39 4.77 -15.47 16.74
N CYS A 40 5.81 -14.81 16.21
CA CYS A 40 7.18 -14.94 16.72
C CYS A 40 7.26 -14.52 18.20
N ALA A 41 6.61 -13.42 18.57
CA ALA A 41 6.66 -12.86 19.91
C ALA A 41 5.94 -13.77 20.93
N SER A 42 4.97 -14.55 20.46
CA SER A 42 4.19 -15.48 21.30
C SER A 42 4.97 -16.69 21.82
N ASP A 43 6.24 -16.86 21.40
CA ASP A 43 7.14 -17.93 21.88
C ASP A 43 6.54 -19.35 21.73
N ILE A 44 6.02 -19.62 20.53
CA ILE A 44 5.43 -20.91 20.13
C ILE A 44 6.30 -21.69 19.13
N GLY A 45 7.57 -21.31 18.99
CA GLY A 45 8.48 -21.88 18.00
C GLY A 45 8.24 -21.41 16.55
N TYR A 46 7.48 -20.32 16.35
CA TYR A 46 7.38 -19.65 15.06
C TYR A 46 8.64 -18.81 14.82
N THR A 47 9.22 -18.90 13.63
CA THR A 47 10.49 -18.25 13.27
C THR A 47 10.47 -17.58 11.90
N ASN A 48 9.33 -17.62 11.19
CA ASN A 48 9.24 -16.94 9.91
C ASN A 48 9.02 -15.45 10.17
N MET A 49 9.69 -14.62 9.39
CA MET A 49 9.51 -13.18 9.38
C MET A 49 9.62 -12.71 7.94
N THR A 50 8.68 -11.87 7.52
CA THR A 50 8.61 -11.28 6.19
C THR A 50 8.61 -9.76 6.28
N ASN A 51 8.90 -9.10 5.15
CA ASN A 51 8.68 -7.66 4.96
C ASN A 51 7.43 -7.35 4.13
N LYS A 52 6.68 -8.38 3.73
CA LYS A 52 5.46 -8.22 2.94
C LYS A 52 4.27 -7.96 3.86
N TYR A 53 3.32 -7.17 3.40
CA TYR A 53 2.08 -6.88 4.11
C TYR A 53 0.92 -7.30 3.23
N TYR A 54 -0.09 -7.95 3.80
CA TYR A 54 -1.32 -8.23 3.06
C TYR A 54 -2.04 -6.93 2.68
N LYS A 55 -1.94 -5.92 3.55
CA LYS A 55 -2.36 -4.54 3.31
C LYS A 55 -1.24 -3.61 3.78
N GLU A 56 -0.65 -2.84 2.87
CA GLU A 56 0.55 -2.05 3.15
C GLU A 56 0.25 -0.83 4.03
N ASN A 57 -0.59 0.11 3.61
CA ASN A 57 -1.07 1.18 4.50
C ASN A 57 -2.26 0.69 5.32
N PRO A 58 -2.35 0.86 6.65
CA PRO A 58 -1.36 1.50 7.51
C PRO A 58 -0.32 0.52 8.09
N TYR A 59 -0.48 -0.79 7.93
CA TYR A 59 0.27 -1.78 8.70
C TYR A 59 1.79 -1.75 8.50
N ALA A 60 2.29 -1.33 7.33
CA ALA A 60 3.72 -1.15 7.07
C ALA A 60 4.38 -0.13 8.00
N LYS A 61 3.63 0.90 8.42
CA LYS A 61 4.09 1.93 9.35
C LYS A 61 4.36 1.37 10.76
N THR A 62 3.85 0.18 11.09
CA THR A 62 4.14 -0.49 12.37
C THR A 62 5.59 -0.96 12.48
N ARG A 63 6.28 -1.14 11.36
CA ARG A 63 7.70 -1.52 11.34
C ARG A 63 8.56 -0.51 12.09
N GLU A 64 8.36 0.77 11.80
CA GLU A 64 9.12 1.86 12.45
C GLU A 64 8.91 1.85 13.97
N ILE A 65 7.69 1.56 14.44
CA ILE A 65 7.40 1.41 15.88
C ILE A 65 8.24 0.26 16.48
N ILE A 66 8.28 -0.89 15.81
CA ILE A 66 9.01 -2.07 16.27
C ILE A 66 10.54 -1.84 16.24
N GLU A 67 11.05 -1.15 15.22
CA GLU A 67 12.47 -0.78 15.11
C GLU A 67 12.88 0.22 16.20
N LEU A 68 12.10 1.27 16.42
CA LEU A 68 12.33 2.24 17.50
C LEU A 68 12.27 1.55 18.87
N ALA A 69 11.36 0.60 19.08
CA ALA A 69 11.22 -0.07 20.39
C ALA A 69 12.47 -0.85 20.81
N GLN A 70 13.35 -1.21 19.87
CA GLN A 70 14.62 -1.89 20.15
C GLN A 70 15.71 -0.93 20.65
N THR A 71 15.59 0.37 20.36
CA THR A 71 16.63 1.38 20.68
C THR A 71 16.14 2.45 21.65
N ASP A 72 14.90 2.93 21.47
CA ASP A 72 14.26 3.94 22.30
C ASP A 72 12.74 3.69 22.41
N LYS A 73 12.32 3.03 23.50
CA LYS A 73 10.90 2.77 23.79
C LYS A 73 10.07 4.05 23.94
N LYS A 74 10.66 5.17 24.35
CA LYS A 74 9.93 6.44 24.50
C LYS A 74 9.59 7.01 23.13
N GLU A 75 10.54 6.95 22.20
CA GLU A 75 10.27 7.38 20.82
C GLU A 75 9.30 6.43 20.11
N ALA A 76 9.44 5.13 20.31
CA ALA A 76 8.47 4.14 19.82
C ALA A 76 7.04 4.41 20.34
N SER A 77 6.90 4.78 21.61
CA SER A 77 5.61 5.13 22.22
C SER A 77 4.98 6.36 21.56
N LYS A 78 5.78 7.41 21.28
CA LYS A 78 5.30 8.57 20.51
C LYS A 78 4.92 8.21 19.08
N ARG A 79 5.71 7.38 18.40
CA ARG A 79 5.43 6.92 17.04
C ARG A 79 4.13 6.11 16.98
N LEU A 80 3.90 5.26 17.98
CA LEU A 80 2.67 4.49 18.15
C LEU A 80 1.46 5.40 18.43
N GLN A 81 1.63 6.47 19.21
CA GLN A 81 0.59 7.47 19.41
C GLN A 81 0.22 8.16 18.08
N THR A 82 1.22 8.68 17.35
CA THR A 82 1.02 9.30 16.02
C THR A 82 0.31 8.34 15.07
N TYR A 83 0.72 7.08 15.05
CA TYR A 83 0.09 6.03 14.26
C TYR A 83 -1.41 5.93 14.56
N MET A 84 -1.79 5.80 15.83
CA MET A 84 -3.19 5.63 16.21
C MET A 84 -4.05 6.89 16.02
N GLU A 85 -3.48 8.08 16.22
CA GLU A 85 -4.24 9.33 16.15
C GLU A 85 -4.40 9.85 14.73
N LYS A 86 -3.44 9.58 13.84
CA LYS A 86 -3.39 10.22 12.52
C LYS A 86 -3.45 9.24 11.35
N GLU A 87 -2.88 8.05 11.49
CA GLU A 87 -2.58 7.18 10.34
C GLU A 87 -3.47 5.95 10.29
N TRP A 88 -3.72 5.30 11.43
CA TRP A 88 -4.41 4.02 11.48
C TRP A 88 -5.83 4.12 10.92
N PHE A 89 -6.62 5.07 11.41
CA PHE A 89 -8.02 5.17 10.96
C PHE A 89 -8.12 5.63 9.50
N LYS A 90 -7.32 6.65 9.12
CA LYS A 90 -7.25 7.16 7.74
C LYS A 90 -6.83 6.07 6.74
N GLY A 91 -5.82 5.26 7.09
CA GLY A 91 -5.35 4.15 6.24
C GLY A 91 -6.35 3.03 5.99
N HIS A 92 -7.57 3.10 6.55
CA HIS A 92 -8.66 2.16 6.28
C HIS A 92 -9.83 2.75 5.48
N TYR A 93 -9.73 3.99 5.00
CA TYR A 93 -10.81 4.64 4.27
C TYR A 93 -11.15 3.96 2.93
N ASP A 94 -10.17 3.26 2.35
CA ASP A 94 -10.25 2.41 1.15
C ASP A 94 -11.23 1.21 1.26
N TYR A 95 -11.69 0.84 2.46
CA TYR A 95 -12.58 -0.33 2.67
C TYR A 95 -14.05 0.02 2.94
N GLU A 96 -14.54 1.16 2.45
CA GLU A 96 -15.90 1.65 2.76
C GLU A 96 -16.11 1.95 4.27
N TRP A 97 -15.03 2.07 5.06
CA TRP A 97 -15.10 2.31 6.51
C TRP A 97 -15.81 3.62 6.85
N LYS A 98 -15.81 4.60 5.94
CA LYS A 98 -16.53 5.87 6.09
C LYS A 98 -18.01 5.66 6.44
N ASN A 99 -18.63 4.56 6.00
CA ASN A 99 -20.05 4.26 6.25
C ASN A 99 -20.33 2.98 7.04
N ALA A 100 -19.36 2.14 7.38
CA ALA A 100 -19.67 0.84 8.01
C ALA A 100 -20.31 0.99 9.42
N HIS A 101 -20.15 2.15 10.07
CA HIS A 101 -20.88 2.49 11.30
C HIS A 101 -22.41 2.60 11.14
N LYS A 102 -22.89 2.68 9.88
CA LYS A 102 -24.32 2.73 9.53
C LYS A 102 -24.91 1.35 9.26
N GLU A 103 -24.07 0.33 9.10
CA GLU A 103 -24.49 -1.03 8.75
C GLU A 103 -24.92 -1.83 10.00
N PRO A 104 -25.99 -2.65 9.90
CA PRO A 104 -26.38 -3.55 10.99
C PRO A 104 -25.24 -4.51 11.36
N GLY A 105 -24.92 -4.58 12.66
CA GLY A 105 -23.84 -5.43 13.16
C GLY A 105 -22.49 -4.72 13.28
N TYR A 106 -22.44 -3.39 13.14
CA TYR A 106 -21.26 -2.61 13.50
C TYR A 106 -20.85 -2.83 14.97
N VAL A 107 -19.61 -3.26 15.18
CA VAL A 107 -19.04 -3.56 16.51
C VAL A 107 -17.93 -2.59 16.92
N GLY A 108 -17.81 -1.46 16.22
CA GLY A 108 -16.69 -0.53 16.40
C GLY A 108 -15.50 -0.85 15.48
N TYR A 109 -14.61 0.12 15.34
CA TYR A 109 -13.29 -0.06 14.76
C TYR A 109 -12.26 -0.17 15.86
N TRP A 110 -11.52 -1.28 15.87
CA TRP A 110 -10.59 -1.60 16.93
C TRP A 110 -9.24 -2.02 16.36
N SER A 111 -8.20 -1.30 16.76
CA SER A 111 -6.81 -1.66 16.47
C SER A 111 -6.29 -2.66 17.51
N PHE A 112 -6.75 -3.90 17.42
CA PHE A 112 -6.28 -4.95 18.32
C PHE A 112 -4.80 -5.24 18.12
N GLU A 113 -4.33 -5.17 16.88
CA GLU A 113 -2.92 -5.35 16.53
C GLU A 113 -2.02 -4.30 17.18
N THR A 114 -2.39 -3.02 17.19
CA THR A 114 -1.55 -2.00 17.82
C THR A 114 -1.51 -2.16 19.34
N ALA A 115 -2.63 -2.50 19.97
CA ALA A 115 -2.64 -2.81 21.39
C ALA A 115 -1.79 -4.06 21.72
N ALA A 116 -1.82 -5.08 20.87
CA ALA A 116 -0.97 -6.25 21.03
C ALA A 116 0.52 -5.89 20.87
N LEU A 117 0.86 -5.03 19.89
CA LEU A 117 2.22 -4.52 19.72
C LEU A 117 2.70 -3.75 20.95
N ALA A 118 1.91 -2.81 21.46
CA ALA A 118 2.24 -2.04 22.67
C ALA A 118 2.50 -2.96 23.87
N LYS A 119 1.67 -4.00 24.04
CA LYS A 119 1.83 -5.01 25.10
C LYS A 119 3.10 -5.84 24.96
N ILE A 120 3.38 -6.35 23.75
CA ILE A 120 4.57 -7.18 23.46
C ILE A 120 5.86 -6.38 23.66
N LEU A 121 5.87 -5.13 23.20
CA LEU A 121 7.03 -4.24 23.22
C LEU A 121 7.18 -3.51 24.57
N GLU A 122 6.17 -3.61 25.44
CA GLU A 122 6.05 -2.89 26.72
C GLU A 122 6.23 -1.36 26.52
N LEU A 123 5.45 -0.80 25.60
CA LEU A 123 5.43 0.64 25.30
C LEU A 123 4.50 1.38 26.26
N ASP A 124 4.77 2.67 26.49
CA ASP A 124 3.89 3.55 27.25
C ASP A 124 2.76 4.06 26.34
N ASP A 125 1.56 3.52 26.53
CA ASP A 125 0.38 3.79 25.73
C ASP A 125 -0.68 4.62 26.49
N ILE A 126 -0.32 5.23 27.62
CA ILE A 126 -1.28 5.96 28.47
C ILE A 126 -1.98 7.11 27.74
N SER A 127 -1.30 7.73 26.78
CA SER A 127 -1.87 8.80 25.94
C SER A 127 -3.01 8.32 25.04
N LEU A 128 -3.08 7.01 24.76
CA LEU A 128 -4.11 6.40 23.93
C LEU A 128 -5.31 5.87 24.71
N LYS A 129 -5.34 6.07 26.03
CA LYS A 129 -6.43 5.56 26.88
C LYS A 129 -7.83 5.97 26.42
N ASP A 130 -7.96 7.22 25.97
CA ASP A 130 -9.24 7.79 25.53
C ASP A 130 -9.39 7.79 24.00
N ASN A 131 -8.50 7.11 23.25
CA ASN A 131 -8.59 6.99 21.81
C ASN A 131 -9.74 6.05 21.41
N ASN A 132 -10.57 6.48 20.45
CA ASN A 132 -11.80 5.76 20.03
C ASN A 132 -11.56 4.36 19.44
N HIS A 133 -10.33 4.08 18.98
CA HIS A 133 -9.99 2.86 18.25
C HIS A 133 -8.93 2.01 18.96
N TYR A 134 -8.27 2.55 19.98
CA TYR A 134 -7.27 1.83 20.75
C TYR A 134 -7.92 1.10 21.93
N PRO A 135 -7.89 -0.24 21.99
CA PRO A 135 -8.54 -0.98 23.06
C PRO A 135 -7.65 -1.04 24.32
N TYR A 136 -7.48 0.11 24.99
CA TYR A 136 -6.60 0.29 26.15
C TYR A 136 -6.84 -0.77 27.25
N ASP A 137 -8.10 -0.98 27.64
CA ASP A 137 -8.42 -1.96 28.70
C ASP A 137 -8.03 -3.40 28.32
N LEU A 138 -8.03 -3.75 27.03
CA LEU A 138 -7.54 -5.06 26.56
C LEU A 138 -6.01 -5.14 26.56
N ALA A 139 -5.32 -4.05 26.22
CA ALA A 139 -3.86 -3.96 26.34
C ALA A 139 -3.43 -4.26 27.79
N HIS A 140 -4.17 -3.73 28.76
CA HIS A 140 -3.88 -3.81 30.19
C HIS A 140 -4.65 -4.89 30.97
N TYR A 141 -5.42 -5.75 30.29
CA TYR A 141 -6.32 -6.73 30.96
C TYR A 141 -5.59 -7.70 31.90
N LYS A 142 -4.43 -8.21 31.47
CA LYS A 142 -3.54 -9.13 32.20
C LYS A 142 -2.09 -8.83 31.82
N ASN A 143 -1.12 -9.34 32.59
CA ASN A 143 0.31 -9.21 32.33
C ASN A 143 1.10 -10.50 32.71
N GLU A 144 0.49 -11.67 32.52
CA GLU A 144 1.06 -12.97 32.91
C GLU A 144 1.83 -13.63 31.76
N MET A 145 1.34 -13.45 30.53
CA MET A 145 1.98 -13.95 29.32
C MET A 145 3.38 -13.34 29.15
N LYS A 146 4.37 -14.19 28.83
CA LYS A 146 5.73 -13.77 28.50
C LYS A 146 5.94 -13.81 27.00
N PHE A 147 6.54 -12.74 26.48
CA PHE A 147 6.85 -12.61 25.07
C PHE A 147 8.32 -12.85 24.82
N LYS A 148 8.63 -13.47 23.68
CA LYS A 148 10.00 -13.61 23.17
C LYS A 148 10.45 -12.24 22.68
N HIS A 149 11.62 -11.79 23.13
CA HIS A 149 12.27 -10.62 22.57
C HIS A 149 12.68 -10.90 21.12
N ILE A 150 12.30 -10.02 20.20
CA ILE A 150 12.61 -10.10 18.77
C ILE A 150 13.56 -8.95 18.45
N ASN A 151 14.72 -9.29 17.87
CA ASN A 151 15.58 -8.33 17.22
C ASN A 151 15.37 -8.45 15.71
N LEU A 152 14.91 -7.38 15.07
CA LEU A 152 14.61 -7.42 13.63
C LEU A 152 15.87 -7.61 12.78
N SER A 153 17.07 -7.25 13.30
CA SER A 153 18.32 -7.46 12.57
C SER A 153 18.76 -8.93 12.48
N ASP A 154 18.16 -9.82 13.27
CA ASP A 154 18.38 -11.27 13.18
C ASP A 154 17.72 -11.87 11.92
N TYR A 155 16.84 -11.12 11.25
CA TYR A 155 16.10 -11.55 10.07
C TYR A 155 16.63 -10.80 8.85
N HIS A 156 17.13 -11.56 7.88
CA HIS A 156 17.45 -11.03 6.57
C HIS A 156 16.18 -11.06 5.72
N PHE A 157 15.67 -9.88 5.42
CA PHE A 157 14.60 -9.72 4.45
C PHE A 157 15.27 -9.61 3.09
N GLU A 158 15.18 -10.66 2.28
CA GLU A 158 15.44 -10.51 0.86
C GLU A 158 14.29 -9.65 0.32
N ASP A 159 14.60 -8.46 -0.21
CA ASP A 159 13.64 -7.64 -0.95
C ASP A 159 13.29 -8.37 -2.25
N GLU A 160 12.46 -9.42 -2.16
CA GLU A 160 11.98 -10.22 -3.29
C GLU A 160 11.06 -9.42 -4.26
N THR A 161 10.94 -8.09 -4.09
CA THR A 161 10.20 -7.18 -5.00
C THR A 161 11.10 -6.36 -5.91
N GLU A 162 12.42 -6.43 -5.74
CA GLU A 162 13.32 -6.24 -6.87
C GLU A 162 13.38 -7.59 -7.59
N GLU A 163 12.40 -7.84 -8.47
CA GLU A 163 12.73 -8.66 -9.63
C GLU A 163 14.07 -8.11 -10.14
N ASN A 164 15.10 -8.96 -10.15
CA ASN A 164 16.39 -8.67 -10.81
C ASN A 164 16.16 -8.59 -12.33
N GLU A 165 15.16 -7.82 -12.75
CA GLU A 165 15.02 -7.35 -14.11
C GLU A 165 16.09 -6.29 -14.29
N GLU A 166 16.96 -6.55 -15.25
CA GLU A 166 17.94 -5.57 -15.72
C GLU A 166 17.18 -4.27 -16.05
N ILE A 167 17.45 -3.19 -15.31
CA ILE A 167 16.80 -1.91 -15.55
C ILE A 167 17.31 -1.38 -16.89
N ILE A 168 16.47 -1.49 -17.91
CA ILE A 168 16.74 -0.92 -19.24
C ILE A 168 16.27 0.54 -19.20
N GLU A 169 17.21 1.46 -19.06
CA GLU A 169 16.95 2.90 -19.10
C GLU A 169 16.72 3.41 -20.53
N GLY A 170 16.09 4.58 -20.65
CA GLY A 170 15.71 5.21 -21.92
C GLY A 170 14.32 4.84 -22.46
N ILE A 171 13.57 5.84 -22.95
CA ILE A 171 12.33 5.66 -23.71
C ILE A 171 12.60 6.14 -25.14
N GLU A 172 13.11 5.25 -25.99
CA GLU A 172 13.72 5.58 -27.29
C GLU A 172 12.82 6.44 -28.17
N HIS A 173 11.53 6.12 -28.20
CA HIS A 173 10.56 6.78 -29.07
C HIS A 173 9.90 8.02 -28.44
N ASN A 174 10.17 8.32 -27.16
CA ASN A 174 9.75 9.56 -26.50
C ASN A 174 10.59 9.85 -25.24
N PRO A 175 11.84 10.33 -25.39
CA PRO A 175 12.75 10.55 -24.25
C PRO A 175 12.25 11.58 -23.23
N ALA A 176 11.29 12.45 -23.61
CA ALA A 176 10.71 13.40 -22.68
C ALA A 176 9.95 12.70 -21.52
N LEU A 177 9.41 11.50 -21.77
CA LEU A 177 8.68 10.73 -20.75
C LEU A 177 9.57 10.25 -19.60
N GLU A 178 10.89 10.16 -19.82
CA GLU A 178 11.86 9.78 -18.79
C GLU A 178 11.91 10.77 -17.63
N ASN A 179 11.34 11.97 -17.80
CA ASN A 179 11.22 12.95 -16.72
C ASN A 179 10.02 12.71 -15.80
N ILE A 180 9.02 11.93 -16.24
CA ILE A 180 7.79 11.66 -15.47
C ILE A 180 7.54 10.16 -15.22
N ILE A 181 8.33 9.29 -15.84
CA ILE A 181 8.28 7.84 -15.66
C ILE A 181 9.63 7.39 -15.07
N PRO A 182 9.65 6.70 -13.92
CA PRO A 182 10.88 6.18 -13.32
C PRO A 182 11.57 5.15 -14.21
N PRO A 183 12.91 5.04 -14.16
CA PRO A 183 13.70 4.09 -14.95
C PRO A 183 13.20 2.64 -14.92
N LYS A 184 12.71 2.18 -13.76
CA LYS A 184 12.17 0.82 -13.58
C LYS A 184 11.03 0.48 -14.56
N TRP A 185 10.31 1.47 -15.06
CA TRP A 185 9.16 1.27 -15.96
C TRP A 185 9.42 1.64 -17.42
N HIS A 186 10.65 2.03 -17.78
CA HIS A 186 10.99 2.39 -19.16
C HIS A 186 10.81 1.22 -20.13
N SER A 187 11.25 0.02 -19.76
CA SER A 187 11.08 -1.19 -20.59
C SER A 187 9.61 -1.48 -20.90
N LEU A 188 8.76 -1.44 -19.87
CA LEU A 188 7.30 -1.62 -19.99
C LEU A 188 6.69 -0.58 -20.96
N VAL A 189 7.09 0.68 -20.82
CA VAL A 189 6.57 1.77 -21.66
C VAL A 189 7.06 1.65 -23.10
N ASN A 190 8.32 1.25 -23.32
CA ASN A 190 8.83 0.98 -24.66
C ASN A 190 8.08 -0.16 -25.35
N GLU A 191 7.82 -1.26 -24.65
CA GLU A 191 7.04 -2.39 -25.17
C GLU A 191 5.62 -1.92 -25.55
N LEU A 192 4.96 -1.17 -24.67
CA LEU A 192 3.61 -0.65 -24.92
C LEU A 192 3.56 0.29 -26.13
N ILE A 193 4.53 1.21 -26.25
CA ILE A 193 4.65 2.11 -27.41
C ILE A 193 4.92 1.33 -28.69
N HIS A 194 5.77 0.31 -28.63
CA HIS A 194 6.08 -0.54 -29.77
C HIS A 194 4.84 -1.29 -30.24
N ASP A 195 4.15 -1.95 -29.33
CA ASP A 195 2.97 -2.76 -29.64
C ASP A 195 1.82 -1.91 -30.15
N TYR A 196 1.57 -0.76 -29.54
CA TYR A 196 0.50 0.15 -29.98
C TYR A 196 0.71 0.65 -31.42
N LYS A 197 1.97 0.75 -31.88
CA LYS A 197 2.32 1.15 -33.25
C LYS A 197 2.26 0.00 -34.25
N ASN A 198 2.52 -1.23 -33.82
CA ASN A 198 2.81 -2.36 -34.72
C ASN A 198 1.78 -3.49 -34.68
N MET A 199 0.92 -3.55 -33.65
CA MET A 199 -0.14 -4.55 -33.52
C MET A 199 -1.48 -4.03 -34.03
N ASP A 200 -2.33 -4.94 -34.49
CA ASP A 200 -3.75 -4.65 -34.69
C ASP A 200 -4.49 -4.53 -33.34
N ASP A 201 -5.61 -3.82 -33.32
CA ASP A 201 -6.34 -3.50 -32.10
C ASP A 201 -6.86 -4.74 -31.37
N SER A 202 -7.33 -5.76 -32.10
CA SER A 202 -7.79 -7.00 -31.48
C SER A 202 -6.65 -7.74 -30.77
N SER A 203 -5.49 -7.84 -31.42
CA SER A 203 -4.29 -8.45 -30.82
C SER A 203 -3.77 -7.65 -29.62
N PHE A 204 -3.76 -6.32 -29.72
CA PHE A 204 -3.36 -5.44 -28.63
C PHE A 204 -4.29 -5.59 -27.44
N TYR A 205 -5.60 -5.54 -27.67
CA TYR A 205 -6.63 -5.71 -26.65
C TYR A 205 -6.47 -7.05 -25.92
N GLU A 206 -6.32 -8.16 -26.65
CA GLU A 206 -6.17 -9.48 -26.05
C GLU A 206 -4.91 -9.61 -25.18
N LYS A 207 -3.80 -9.00 -25.59
CA LYS A 207 -2.55 -8.95 -24.82
C LYS A 207 -2.72 -8.14 -23.53
N TYR A 208 -3.35 -6.97 -23.64
CA TYR A 208 -3.32 -5.95 -22.60
C TYR A 208 -4.54 -5.92 -21.66
N LYS A 209 -5.66 -6.56 -22.04
CA LYS A 209 -6.91 -6.57 -21.26
C LYS A 209 -6.77 -7.00 -19.80
N LYS A 210 -5.81 -7.89 -19.52
CA LYS A 210 -5.50 -8.35 -18.15
C LYS A 210 -4.21 -7.74 -17.61
N THR A 211 -3.18 -7.58 -18.43
CA THR A 211 -1.84 -7.21 -17.96
C THR A 211 -1.73 -5.74 -17.55
N ILE A 212 -2.50 -4.86 -18.20
CA ILE A 212 -2.65 -3.44 -17.82
C ILE A 212 -4.11 -3.06 -17.55
N GLY A 213 -4.98 -4.07 -17.41
CA GLY A 213 -6.36 -3.87 -16.94
C GLY A 213 -7.33 -3.21 -17.91
N ILE A 214 -6.99 -3.03 -19.19
CA ILE A 214 -7.89 -2.33 -20.14
C ILE A 214 -9.24 -3.04 -20.34
N GLY A 215 -9.35 -4.32 -19.97
CA GLY A 215 -10.60 -5.07 -19.96
C GLY A 215 -11.60 -4.63 -18.87
N GLN A 216 -11.17 -3.77 -17.94
CA GLN A 216 -12.03 -3.12 -16.96
C GLN A 216 -12.60 -1.79 -17.48
N VAL A 217 -11.96 -1.20 -18.48
CA VAL A 217 -12.37 0.05 -19.14
C VAL A 217 -13.28 -0.29 -20.33
N TRP A 218 -12.77 -1.15 -21.22
CA TRP A 218 -13.50 -1.68 -22.37
C TRP A 218 -13.81 -3.14 -22.09
N PHE A 219 -15.07 -3.50 -21.92
CA PHE A 219 -15.50 -4.87 -21.64
C PHE A 219 -15.42 -5.75 -22.88
N LEU A 220 -15.62 -5.15 -24.05
CA LEU A 220 -15.59 -5.81 -25.35
C LEU A 220 -14.46 -5.24 -26.23
N PRO A 221 -13.79 -6.08 -27.04
CA PRO A 221 -12.76 -5.61 -27.96
C PRO A 221 -13.24 -4.49 -28.91
N GLN A 222 -14.50 -4.55 -29.33
CA GLN A 222 -15.09 -3.56 -30.23
C GLN A 222 -15.16 -2.16 -29.60
N GLU A 223 -15.39 -2.06 -28.29
CA GLU A 223 -15.43 -0.76 -27.59
C GLU A 223 -14.04 -0.10 -27.63
N TYR A 224 -12.99 -0.88 -27.42
CA TYR A 224 -11.61 -0.41 -27.58
C TYR A 224 -11.30 -0.03 -29.03
N GLU A 225 -11.70 -0.85 -30.01
CA GLU A 225 -11.49 -0.55 -31.43
C GLU A 225 -12.16 0.76 -31.86
N GLU A 226 -13.39 1.00 -31.42
CA GLU A 226 -14.15 2.23 -31.70
C GLU A 226 -13.49 3.45 -31.07
N GLU A 227 -13.10 3.39 -29.79
CA GLU A 227 -12.43 4.52 -29.13
C GLU A 227 -10.99 4.74 -29.64
N ASN A 228 -10.31 3.69 -30.09
CA ASN A 228 -8.96 3.77 -30.65
C ASN A 228 -8.93 4.11 -32.15
N GLU A 229 -10.07 4.39 -32.79
CA GLU A 229 -10.15 4.65 -34.24
C GLU A 229 -9.20 5.79 -34.68
N GLN A 230 -9.06 6.83 -33.85
CA GLN A 230 -8.18 7.98 -34.11
C GLN A 230 -6.73 7.76 -33.69
N LYS A 231 -6.39 6.58 -33.14
CA LYS A 231 -5.08 6.23 -32.59
C LYS A 231 -4.54 7.25 -31.59
N ASN A 232 -5.43 7.75 -30.73
CA ASN A 232 -5.13 8.79 -29.74
C ASN A 232 -5.36 8.33 -28.28
N LEU A 233 -4.95 7.10 -27.94
CA LEU A 233 -5.11 6.53 -26.58
C LEU A 233 -3.78 6.18 -25.88
N LEU A 234 -2.63 6.48 -26.49
CA LEU A 234 -1.35 5.99 -26.00
C LEU A 234 -0.99 6.55 -24.62
N GLY A 235 -1.27 7.82 -24.35
CA GLY A 235 -1.07 8.40 -23.02
C GLY A 235 -1.93 7.73 -21.97
N SER A 236 -3.20 7.48 -22.28
CA SER A 236 -4.17 6.83 -21.40
C SER A 236 -3.76 5.39 -21.09
N LEU A 237 -3.31 4.65 -22.11
CA LEU A 237 -2.81 3.28 -21.96
C LEU A 237 -1.55 3.22 -21.07
N ILE A 238 -0.64 4.20 -21.20
CA ILE A 238 0.53 4.32 -20.31
C ILE A 238 0.07 4.60 -18.87
N VAL A 239 -0.91 5.49 -18.67
CA VAL A 239 -1.46 5.76 -17.33
C VAL A 239 -2.01 4.47 -16.71
N PHE A 240 -2.83 3.71 -17.44
CA PHE A 240 -3.37 2.43 -16.95
C PHE A 240 -2.28 1.41 -16.63
N ALA A 241 -1.27 1.28 -17.49
CA ALA A 241 -0.14 0.39 -17.26
C ALA A 241 0.61 0.73 -15.96
N LEU A 242 0.82 2.03 -15.70
CA LEU A 242 1.50 2.51 -14.50
C LEU A 242 0.63 2.48 -13.24
N THR A 243 -0.70 2.54 -13.37
CA THR A 243 -1.63 2.28 -12.27
C THR A 243 -1.57 0.83 -11.80
N VAL A 244 -1.53 -0.14 -12.72
CA VAL A 244 -1.39 -1.57 -12.38
C VAL A 244 -0.03 -1.90 -11.73
N ARG A 245 0.94 -0.98 -11.79
CA ARG A 245 2.27 -1.09 -11.19
C ARG A 245 2.41 -0.29 -9.89
N ASP A 246 1.31 0.21 -9.33
CA ASP A 246 1.24 1.05 -8.12
C ASP A 246 2.09 2.34 -8.20
N TYR A 247 2.45 2.79 -9.42
CA TYR A 247 3.12 4.07 -9.60
C TYR A 247 2.11 5.23 -9.64
N ILE A 248 1.02 5.05 -10.38
CA ILE A 248 -0.07 6.03 -10.46
C ILE A 248 -1.20 5.59 -9.55
N LEU A 249 -1.54 6.43 -8.56
CA LEU A 249 -2.73 6.26 -7.73
C LEU A 249 -3.97 6.62 -8.55
N GLN A 250 -4.89 5.67 -8.69
CA GLN A 250 -6.22 5.87 -9.28
C GLN A 250 -7.25 6.03 -8.16
N LEU A 251 -8.07 7.08 -8.25
CA LEU A 251 -9.18 7.35 -7.33
C LEU A 251 -10.47 7.58 -8.10
N ASN A 252 -11.60 7.14 -7.54
CA ASN A 252 -12.92 7.52 -8.06
C ASN A 252 -13.15 9.03 -7.87
N TYR A 253 -13.94 9.66 -8.74
CA TYR A 253 -14.28 11.09 -8.62
C TYR A 253 -14.92 11.50 -7.28
N LYS A 254 -15.45 10.55 -6.51
CA LYS A 254 -16.03 10.77 -5.17
C LYS A 254 -15.04 10.61 -4.02
N GLU A 255 -13.84 10.12 -4.29
CA GLU A 255 -12.81 9.90 -3.28
C GLU A 255 -11.96 11.16 -3.12
N ASP A 256 -11.70 11.52 -1.86
CA ASP A 256 -10.92 12.70 -1.49
C ASP A 256 -9.43 12.34 -1.49
N LEU A 257 -8.58 13.02 -2.27
CA LEU A 257 -7.15 12.70 -2.39
C LEU A 257 -6.41 12.68 -1.03
N GLU A 258 -6.77 13.56 -0.09
CA GLU A 258 -6.21 13.62 1.26
C GLU A 258 -6.25 12.25 1.96
N ASP A 259 -7.30 11.48 1.70
CA ASP A 259 -7.54 10.20 2.34
C ASP A 259 -6.60 9.09 1.82
N TYR A 260 -5.99 9.28 0.64
CA TYR A 260 -5.24 8.25 -0.08
C TYR A 260 -3.82 8.64 -0.45
N ILE A 261 -3.43 9.91 -0.29
CA ILE A 261 -2.09 10.40 -0.67
C ILE A 261 -0.95 9.63 0.02
N ASP A 262 -1.18 9.16 1.25
CA ASP A 262 -0.26 8.29 2.00
C ASP A 262 -0.01 6.92 1.35
N ASN A 263 -0.90 6.48 0.44
CA ASN A 263 -0.73 5.24 -0.33
C ASN A 263 0.17 5.43 -1.55
N LEU A 264 0.39 6.68 -1.98
CA LEU A 264 1.09 6.96 -3.23
C LEU A 264 2.61 6.79 -3.05
N LYS A 265 3.16 5.80 -3.74
CA LYS A 265 4.59 5.46 -3.67
C LYS A 265 5.43 6.47 -4.43
N ASN A 266 6.56 6.86 -3.84
CA ASN A 266 7.56 7.69 -4.49
C ASN A 266 8.72 6.82 -4.99
N PHE A 267 8.93 6.81 -6.30
CA PHE A 267 9.99 6.03 -6.95
C PHE A 267 11.18 6.89 -7.42
N TRP A 268 11.17 8.20 -7.11
CA TRP A 268 12.21 9.16 -7.48
C TRP A 268 13.21 9.38 -6.35
N ASN A 269 13.75 8.28 -5.82
CA ASN A 269 14.64 8.27 -4.65
C ASN A 269 15.69 9.39 -4.70
N GLY A 270 15.70 10.24 -3.67
CA GLY A 270 16.70 11.30 -3.50
C GLY A 270 16.46 12.59 -4.29
N SER A 271 15.35 12.70 -5.04
CA SER A 271 14.94 13.96 -5.69
C SER A 271 13.78 14.62 -4.95
N GLU A 272 13.74 15.94 -4.95
CA GLU A 272 12.52 16.66 -4.57
C GLU A 272 11.43 16.39 -5.61
N THR A 273 10.22 16.12 -5.14
CA THR A 273 9.08 15.71 -5.97
C THR A 273 7.85 16.55 -5.67
N LYS A 274 7.07 16.82 -6.72
CA LYS A 274 5.72 17.39 -6.63
C LYS A 274 4.67 16.37 -7.05
N LEU A 275 3.45 16.60 -6.61
CA LEU A 275 2.30 15.84 -7.03
C LEU A 275 1.75 16.39 -8.34
N VAL A 276 1.45 15.50 -9.29
CA VAL A 276 0.75 15.85 -10.53
C VAL A 276 -0.48 14.97 -10.73
N GLN A 277 -1.46 15.51 -11.44
CA GLN A 277 -2.64 14.80 -11.91
C GLN A 277 -2.57 14.57 -13.42
N PHE A 278 -2.89 13.36 -13.85
CA PHE A 278 -3.08 12.98 -15.24
C PHE A 278 -4.57 13.07 -15.58
N MET A 279 -4.92 13.95 -16.51
CA MET A 279 -6.30 14.26 -16.88
C MET A 279 -6.77 13.34 -18.01
N LEU A 280 -7.61 12.37 -17.67
CA LEU A 280 -8.28 11.47 -18.61
C LEU A 280 -9.77 11.84 -18.71
N GLU A 281 -10.39 11.58 -19.85
CA GLU A 281 -11.83 11.82 -20.07
C GLU A 281 -12.70 10.68 -19.47
N ASN A 282 -12.57 10.44 -18.16
CA ASN A 282 -13.38 9.47 -17.43
C ASN A 282 -13.73 9.98 -16.02
N ASP A 283 -14.40 9.15 -15.21
CA ASP A 283 -14.83 9.49 -13.85
C ASP A 283 -13.80 9.14 -12.77
N GLN A 284 -12.52 9.04 -13.15
CA GLN A 284 -11.41 8.70 -12.28
C GLN A 284 -10.36 9.80 -12.28
N ASN A 285 -9.63 9.91 -11.17
CA ASN A 285 -8.50 10.79 -11.00
C ASN A 285 -7.21 9.96 -10.89
N TYR A 286 -6.12 10.44 -11.47
CA TYR A 286 -4.85 9.72 -11.56
C TYR A 286 -3.71 10.60 -11.08
N TYR A 287 -2.96 10.17 -10.06
CA TYR A 287 -1.93 10.98 -9.41
C TYR A 287 -0.58 10.24 -9.34
N ALA A 288 0.52 10.99 -9.47
CA ALA A 288 1.86 10.47 -9.21
C ALA A 288 2.82 11.53 -8.69
N TRP A 289 3.83 11.10 -7.95
CA TRP A 289 5.00 11.91 -7.63
C TRP A 289 5.92 11.99 -8.84
N VAL A 290 6.28 13.20 -9.25
CA VAL A 290 7.27 13.46 -10.31
C VAL A 290 8.32 14.46 -9.82
N PRO A 291 9.53 14.50 -10.39
CA PRO A 291 10.56 15.45 -9.95
C PRO A 291 10.11 16.91 -10.09
N GLU A 292 10.43 17.73 -9.09
CA GLU A 292 9.95 19.13 -8.95
C GLU A 292 10.21 19.98 -10.20
N GLY A 293 11.42 19.85 -10.77
CA GLY A 293 11.89 20.64 -11.92
C GLY A 293 11.22 20.32 -13.26
N VAL A 294 10.35 19.31 -13.31
CA VAL A 294 9.75 18.83 -14.55
C VAL A 294 8.57 19.71 -14.96
N ASN A 295 8.58 20.18 -16.20
CA ASN A 295 7.48 20.95 -16.77
C ASN A 295 7.07 20.34 -18.11
N ILE A 296 6.26 19.27 -18.04
CA ILE A 296 5.69 18.58 -19.19
C ILE A 296 4.18 18.78 -19.13
N PRO A 297 3.60 19.61 -20.02
CA PRO A 297 2.18 19.93 -19.94
C PRO A 297 1.29 18.77 -20.40
N ASN A 298 1.80 17.86 -21.23
CA ASN A 298 1.05 16.73 -21.75
C ASN A 298 1.95 15.51 -21.95
N MET A 299 1.41 14.32 -21.67
CA MET A 299 1.93 13.03 -22.11
C MET A 299 1.00 12.50 -23.20
N TYR A 300 1.40 12.65 -24.47
CA TYR A 300 0.53 12.41 -25.62
C TYR A 300 -0.76 13.24 -25.52
N GLU A 301 -1.93 12.59 -25.52
CA GLU A 301 -3.24 13.22 -25.36
C GLU A 301 -3.59 13.58 -23.91
N VAL A 302 -2.86 13.05 -22.93
CA VAL A 302 -3.15 13.22 -21.51
C VAL A 302 -2.52 14.51 -21.01
N LYS A 303 -3.35 15.45 -20.56
CA LYS A 303 -2.88 16.69 -19.93
C LYS A 303 -2.38 16.41 -18.52
N ILE A 304 -1.31 17.09 -18.11
CA ILE A 304 -0.71 16.96 -16.78
C ILE A 304 -0.83 18.30 -16.05
N GLU A 305 -1.36 18.27 -14.83
CA GLU A 305 -1.52 19.45 -13.97
C GLU A 305 -0.81 19.24 -12.63
N SER A 306 -0.13 20.27 -12.13
CA SER A 306 0.42 20.23 -10.76
C SER A 306 -0.71 20.29 -9.74
N VAL A 307 -0.60 19.51 -8.68
CA VAL A 307 -1.54 19.53 -7.55
C VAL A 307 -0.83 20.17 -6.36
N ASP A 308 -1.45 21.20 -5.77
CA ASP A 308 -0.94 21.81 -4.55
C ASP A 308 -1.24 20.90 -3.37
N VAL A 309 -0.21 20.27 -2.83
CA VAL A 309 -0.34 19.32 -1.72
C VAL A 309 -0.70 20.05 -0.41
N GLU A 310 -0.33 21.32 -0.26
CA GLU A 310 -0.67 22.12 0.94
C GLU A 310 -2.15 22.55 0.95
N GLU A 311 -2.83 22.55 -0.21
CA GLU A 311 -4.28 22.77 -0.28
C GLU A 311 -5.09 21.48 -0.06
N VAL A 312 -4.44 20.31 -0.15
CA VAL A 312 -5.06 18.99 -0.03
C VAL A 312 -4.84 18.35 1.34
N LEU A 313 -3.74 18.67 2.05
CA LEU A 313 -3.39 18.18 3.39
C LEU A 313 -3.76 19.16 4.53
#